data_AF-A0A934H0Q9-F1
#
_entry.id   AF-A0A934H0Q9-F1
#
_cell.length_a   1.000
_cell.length_b   1.000
_cell.length_c   1.000
_cell.angle_alpha   90.00
_cell.angle_beta   90.00
_cell.angle_gamma   90.00
#
_symmetry.space_group_name_H-M   'P 1'
#
loop_
_entity.id
_entity.type
_entity.pdbx_description
1 polymer ?
#
loop_
_entity_poly.entity_id
_entity_poly.type
_entity_poly.pdbx_seq_one_letter_code
_entity_poly.pdbx_strand_id
1 'polypeptide(L)'
;MSNTISPPKKKSGARPIYLILFIILITLVAIFVNAAIRRSLDTNEKTIQTIRHLSSQAYKLSALEWQIIGEGTTTPEIMEDIETTQQEIQAALAELEVQDPENIQPIQTAYSAYFSAISEEIELISEGQQEAAMELDEEKTDPAFEKLVEAISSTHSIYDARLTQIKQQSNLGFNFLLLSIIAIMTVAFWQFQRTQISVEREHLDQLNDINLKLESNQSLLEQRVIERTRELESRVSQMEIIATIARSITTMQDLEQLLPFICQAVSQQFDIYHTGIFLLDERNEYAALRAANSEGGKRMLARGHRLRVGISGIVGMTAAQGEARIALDVGTDAVYFNNPDLPDTRSEMSLPLKIGGQTIGVLDVQSREKDAFNQEDIAVLGILANQISVAIENTRLFSKTRQALAEAQAIYQQYVANDWAYFGRTAKRNGYTYDGLSITPLENQSIIPAIGSVNLPIKIRGLTIGNVILQSPNPSRQWSQDEVNLAQAAAERAGLAIENYRLLTEAQRRAAKERTIGEITGRIVASVNVREIMQTAVEELGRALPGAEIVLQLQEQKSNDN
;
A
#
# COMPACT_ATOMS: atom_id res chain seq x y z
N MET A 1 17.83 -4.51 15.22
CA MET A 1 17.51 -4.36 16.65
C MET A 1 16.96 -5.69 17.15
N SER A 2 17.69 -6.33 18.06
CA SER A 2 17.41 -7.69 18.57
C SER A 2 16.32 -7.63 19.64
N ASN A 3 15.10 -8.08 19.33
CA ASN A 3 14.07 -8.35 20.34
C ASN A 3 14.05 -9.85 20.65
N THR A 4 14.71 -10.20 21.75
CA THR A 4 14.67 -11.50 22.40
C THR A 4 13.34 -11.64 23.15
N ILE A 5 12.39 -12.37 22.56
CA ILE A 5 11.14 -12.76 23.22
C ILE A 5 11.45 -13.97 24.12
N SER A 6 11.40 -13.76 25.44
CA SER A 6 11.47 -14.84 26.44
C SER A 6 10.22 -15.73 26.38
N PRO A 7 10.32 -17.05 26.60
CA PRO A 7 9.16 -17.93 26.58
C PRO A 7 8.36 -17.78 27.89
N PRO A 8 7.02 -17.99 27.86
CA PRO A 8 6.22 -17.89 29.06
C PRO A 8 6.48 -19.08 29.99
N LYS A 9 6.66 -18.77 31.28
CA LYS A 9 6.80 -19.77 32.36
C LYS A 9 5.58 -20.70 32.38
N LYS A 10 5.83 -22.00 32.15
CA LYS A 10 4.90 -23.10 32.45
C LYS A 10 4.49 -23.04 33.93
N LYS A 11 3.27 -22.60 34.23
CA LYS A 11 2.62 -22.87 35.52
C LYS A 11 2.12 -24.33 35.53
N SER A 12 3.03 -25.29 35.65
CA SER A 12 2.68 -26.68 36.00
C SER A 12 3.05 -26.92 37.46
N GLY A 13 2.07 -27.03 38.35
CA GLY A 13 2.38 -27.40 39.73
C GLY A 13 1.20 -27.57 40.70
N ALA A 14 0.04 -26.99 40.42
CA ALA A 14 -1.04 -26.99 41.42
C ALA A 14 -2.09 -28.10 41.27
N ARG A 15 -2.07 -28.87 40.17
CA ARG A 15 -3.21 -29.75 39.82
C ARG A 15 -3.34 -31.07 40.63
N PRO A 16 -2.29 -31.73 41.18
CA PRO A 16 -2.48 -32.93 41.99
C PRO A 16 -2.77 -32.66 43.48
N ILE A 17 -2.49 -31.44 43.97
CA ILE A 17 -2.60 -31.10 45.40
C ILE A 17 -4.07 -31.01 45.84
N TYR A 18 -4.94 -30.45 45.00
CA TYR A 18 -6.36 -30.31 45.33
C TYR A 18 -7.11 -31.65 45.42
N LEU A 19 -6.70 -32.66 44.64
CA LEU A 19 -7.29 -34.00 44.71
C LEU A 19 -6.95 -34.68 46.04
N ILE A 20 -5.70 -34.57 46.47
CA ILE A 20 -5.22 -35.14 47.74
C ILE A 20 -5.95 -34.45 48.91
N LEU A 21 -6.05 -33.12 48.89
CA LEU A 21 -6.76 -32.36 49.92
C LEU A 21 -8.25 -32.71 50.00
N PHE A 22 -8.92 -32.92 48.86
CA PHE A 22 -10.33 -33.27 48.82
C PHE A 22 -10.60 -34.68 49.37
N ILE A 23 -9.76 -35.66 49.02
CA ILE A 23 -9.85 -37.03 49.57
C ILE A 23 -9.58 -37.03 51.08
N ILE A 24 -8.59 -36.26 51.54
CA ILE A 24 -8.28 -36.12 52.98
C ILE A 24 -9.48 -35.52 53.73
N LEU A 25 -10.10 -34.46 53.21
CA LEU A 25 -11.24 -33.80 53.84
C LEU A 25 -12.42 -34.76 54.03
N ILE A 26 -12.77 -35.53 53.00
CA ILE A 26 -13.89 -36.49 53.09
C ILE A 26 -13.56 -37.62 54.07
N THR A 27 -12.32 -38.10 54.08
CA THR A 27 -11.87 -39.15 55.01
C THR A 27 -11.95 -38.68 56.47
N LEU A 28 -11.54 -37.43 56.74
CA LEU A 28 -11.64 -36.82 58.06
C LEU A 28 -13.08 -36.70 58.55
N VAL A 29 -14.01 -36.29 57.68
CA VAL A 29 -15.44 -36.21 58.01
C VAL A 29 -16.00 -37.60 58.38
N ALA A 30 -15.64 -38.64 57.62
CA ALA A 30 -16.06 -40.02 57.90
C ALA A 30 -15.55 -40.52 59.27
N ILE A 31 -14.28 -40.25 59.59
CA ILE A 31 -13.66 -40.59 60.87
C ILE A 31 -14.39 -39.89 62.03
N PHE A 32 -14.69 -38.60 61.87
CA PHE A 32 -15.37 -37.80 62.90
C PHE A 32 -16.78 -38.31 63.20
N VAL A 33 -17.57 -38.61 62.16
CA VAL A 33 -18.94 -39.15 62.30
C VAL A 33 -18.90 -40.51 63.01
N ASN A 34 -17.99 -41.40 62.61
CA ASN A 34 -17.85 -42.71 63.23
C ASN A 34 -17.43 -42.62 64.72
N ALA A 35 -16.52 -41.69 65.04
CA ALA A 35 -16.10 -41.45 66.42
C ALA A 35 -17.26 -40.91 67.29
N ALA A 36 -18.09 -40.01 66.75
CA ALA A 36 -19.25 -39.47 67.45
C ALA A 36 -20.31 -40.54 67.77
N ILE A 37 -20.62 -41.43 66.81
CA ILE A 37 -21.54 -42.55 67.00
C ILE A 37 -21.02 -43.48 68.11
N ARG A 38 -19.73 -43.84 68.06
CA ARG A 38 -19.13 -44.73 69.06
C ARG A 38 -19.16 -44.15 70.48
N ARG A 39 -18.90 -42.84 70.61
CA ARG A 39 -18.99 -42.14 71.89
C ARG A 39 -20.41 -42.15 72.44
N SER A 40 -21.41 -41.93 71.59
CA SER A 40 -22.83 -41.95 72.00
C SER A 40 -23.30 -43.33 72.46
N LEU A 41 -22.82 -44.41 71.83
CA LEU A 41 -23.09 -45.78 72.27
C LEU A 41 -22.53 -46.05 73.67
N ASP A 42 -21.26 -45.71 73.92
CA ASP A 42 -20.58 -45.93 75.21
C ASP A 42 -21.26 -45.17 76.36
N THR A 43 -21.69 -43.92 76.12
CA THR A 43 -22.39 -43.13 77.13
C THR A 43 -23.73 -43.75 77.55
N ASN A 44 -24.58 -44.11 76.59
CA ASN A 44 -25.89 -44.70 76.91
C ASN A 44 -25.78 -46.07 77.60
N GLU A 45 -24.76 -46.88 77.26
CA GLU A 45 -24.55 -48.18 77.89
C GLU A 45 -24.15 -48.05 79.38
N LYS A 46 -23.33 -47.06 79.72
CA LYS A 46 -23.00 -46.73 81.11
C LYS A 46 -24.21 -46.26 81.91
N THR A 47 -25.02 -45.36 81.36
CA THR A 47 -26.25 -44.87 82.02
C THR A 47 -27.21 -46.02 82.38
N ILE A 48 -27.39 -46.97 81.46
CA ILE A 48 -28.21 -48.18 81.67
C ILE A 48 -27.66 -49.03 82.82
N GLN A 49 -26.33 -49.16 82.94
CA GLN A 49 -25.70 -49.92 84.04
C GLN A 49 -25.93 -49.23 85.40
N THR A 50 -25.76 -47.91 85.48
CA THR A 50 -26.01 -47.16 86.73
C THR A 50 -27.48 -47.22 87.14
N ILE A 51 -28.44 -47.16 86.20
CA ILE A 51 -29.88 -47.34 86.49
C ILE A 51 -30.18 -48.75 87.05
N ARG A 52 -29.54 -49.82 86.52
CA ARG A 52 -29.71 -51.18 87.06
C ARG A 52 -29.15 -51.30 88.47
N HIS A 53 -27.99 -50.70 88.73
CA HIS A 53 -27.40 -50.68 90.06
C HIS A 53 -28.32 -49.96 91.07
N LEU A 54 -28.85 -48.80 90.68
CA LEU A 54 -29.84 -48.05 91.46
C LEU A 54 -31.09 -48.88 91.77
N SER A 55 -31.63 -49.59 90.77
CA SER A 55 -32.76 -50.52 90.96
C SER A 55 -32.43 -51.58 92.00
N SER A 56 -31.26 -52.21 91.90
CA SER A 56 -30.82 -53.25 92.84
C SER A 56 -30.72 -52.73 94.28
N GLN A 57 -30.23 -51.50 94.47
CA GLN A 57 -30.12 -50.92 95.80
C GLN A 57 -31.47 -50.49 96.37
N ALA A 58 -32.39 -50.00 95.53
CA ALA A 58 -33.76 -49.71 95.97
C ALA A 58 -34.45 -50.96 96.53
N TYR A 59 -34.36 -52.11 95.84
CA TYR A 59 -34.88 -53.38 96.35
C TYR A 59 -34.17 -53.85 97.62
N LYS A 60 -32.86 -53.64 97.74
CA LYS A 60 -32.11 -53.97 98.96
C LYS A 60 -32.58 -53.12 100.15
N LEU A 61 -32.85 -51.84 99.92
CA LEU A 61 -33.35 -50.92 100.95
C LEU A 61 -34.74 -51.35 101.45
N SER A 62 -35.65 -51.72 100.53
CA SER A 62 -36.96 -52.28 100.89
C SER A 62 -36.85 -53.58 101.67
N ALA A 63 -35.93 -54.48 101.30
CA ALA A 63 -35.72 -55.71 102.06
C ALA A 63 -35.23 -55.44 103.50
N LEU A 64 -34.38 -54.43 103.69
CA LEU A 64 -33.87 -54.02 105.00
C LEU A 64 -34.96 -53.34 105.85
N GLU A 65 -35.75 -52.47 105.24
CA GLU A 65 -36.90 -51.83 105.89
C GLU A 65 -37.89 -52.89 106.40
N TRP A 66 -38.27 -53.86 105.55
CA TRP A 66 -39.17 -54.94 105.95
C TRP A 66 -38.61 -55.80 107.10
N GLN A 67 -37.28 -55.98 107.14
CA GLN A 67 -36.61 -56.70 108.23
C GLN A 67 -36.76 -55.97 109.58
N ILE A 68 -36.66 -54.63 109.60
CA ILE A 68 -36.86 -53.84 110.82
C ILE A 68 -38.31 -53.93 111.29
N ILE A 69 -39.29 -53.84 110.38
CA ILE A 69 -40.72 -53.97 110.71
C ILE A 69 -41.01 -55.35 111.31
N GLY A 70 -40.49 -56.42 110.70
CA GLY A 70 -40.71 -57.80 111.14
C GLY A 70 -40.09 -58.12 112.51
N GLU A 71 -38.89 -57.59 112.79
CA GLU A 71 -38.20 -57.80 114.07
C GLU A 71 -38.70 -56.87 115.19
N GLY A 72 -39.37 -55.76 114.84
CA GLY A 72 -39.92 -54.79 115.79
C GLY A 72 -38.87 -54.03 116.59
N THR A 73 -37.59 -54.09 116.18
CA THR A 73 -36.47 -53.43 116.83
C THR A 73 -35.45 -52.95 115.81
N THR A 74 -34.81 -51.81 116.07
CA THR A 74 -33.71 -51.30 115.26
C THR A 74 -32.37 -51.74 115.87
N THR A 75 -31.71 -52.73 115.27
CA THR A 75 -30.35 -53.12 115.67
C THR A 75 -29.32 -52.20 115.02
N PRO A 76 -28.16 -51.93 115.66
CA PRO A 76 -27.11 -51.09 115.07
C PRO A 76 -26.60 -51.60 113.71
N GLU A 77 -26.60 -52.93 113.51
CA GLU A 77 -26.12 -53.58 112.29
C GLU A 77 -27.07 -53.31 111.10
N ILE A 78 -28.39 -53.44 111.30
CA ILE A 78 -29.37 -53.15 110.23
C ILE A 78 -29.40 -51.65 109.90
N MET A 79 -29.23 -50.78 110.90
CA MET A 79 -29.15 -49.33 110.68
C MET A 79 -27.91 -48.93 109.85
N GLU A 80 -26.75 -49.57 110.07
CA GLU A 80 -25.54 -49.36 109.27
C GLU A 80 -25.75 -49.82 107.82
N ASP A 81 -26.43 -50.95 107.61
CA ASP A 81 -26.76 -51.47 106.27
C ASP A 81 -27.75 -50.58 105.51
N ILE A 82 -28.73 -49.99 106.21
CA ILE A 82 -29.65 -49.00 105.65
C ILE A 82 -28.89 -47.74 105.24
N GLU A 83 -28.06 -47.18 106.14
CA GLU A 83 -27.29 -45.97 105.85
C GLU A 83 -26.35 -46.18 104.65
N THR A 84 -25.67 -47.33 104.60
CA THR A 84 -24.79 -47.71 103.48
C THR A 84 -25.56 -47.81 102.17
N THR A 85 -26.71 -48.49 102.19
CA THR A 85 -27.55 -48.66 100.99
C THR A 85 -28.12 -47.31 100.51
N GLN A 86 -28.49 -46.41 101.43
CA GLN A 86 -28.94 -45.06 101.11
C GLN A 86 -27.82 -44.21 100.49
N GLN A 87 -26.58 -44.33 100.98
CA GLN A 87 -25.41 -43.65 100.41
C GLN A 87 -25.12 -44.15 98.99
N GLU A 88 -25.21 -45.45 98.73
CA GLU A 88 -25.03 -46.03 97.39
C GLU A 88 -26.11 -45.55 96.40
N ILE A 89 -27.37 -45.47 96.84
CA ILE A 89 -28.47 -44.91 96.03
C ILE A 89 -28.20 -43.43 95.69
N GLN A 90 -27.80 -42.63 96.68
CA GLN A 90 -27.50 -41.21 96.45
C GLN A 90 -26.31 -41.02 95.50
N ALA A 91 -25.27 -41.86 95.60
CA ALA A 91 -24.13 -41.83 94.69
C ALA A 91 -24.54 -42.16 93.24
N ALA A 92 -25.38 -43.19 93.04
CA ALA A 92 -25.89 -43.54 91.73
C ALA A 92 -26.79 -42.43 91.13
N LEU A 93 -27.63 -41.79 91.96
CA LEU A 93 -28.44 -40.65 91.53
C LEU A 93 -27.59 -39.44 91.12
N ALA A 94 -26.52 -39.14 91.86
CA ALA A 94 -25.60 -38.05 91.52
C ALA A 94 -24.85 -38.29 90.21
N GLU A 95 -24.42 -39.54 89.94
CA GLU A 95 -23.78 -39.90 88.67
C GLU A 95 -24.75 -39.73 87.48
N LEU A 96 -26.00 -40.13 87.68
CA LEU A 96 -27.04 -40.03 86.66
C LEU A 96 -27.48 -38.57 86.39
N GLU A 97 -27.53 -37.73 87.43
CA GLU A 97 -27.87 -36.30 87.31
C GLU A 97 -26.87 -35.53 86.44
N VAL A 98 -25.58 -35.87 86.51
CA VAL A 98 -24.55 -35.26 85.64
C VAL A 98 -24.76 -35.63 84.17
N GLN A 99 -25.31 -36.81 83.90
CA GLN A 99 -25.47 -37.32 82.53
C GLN A 99 -26.74 -36.80 81.86
N ASP A 100 -27.88 -36.78 82.56
CA ASP A 100 -29.17 -36.39 81.99
C ASP A 100 -30.15 -35.94 83.11
N PRO A 101 -30.05 -34.68 83.56
CA PRO A 101 -30.79 -34.20 84.73
C PRO A 101 -32.32 -34.25 84.51
N GLU A 102 -32.80 -34.11 83.27
CA GLU A 102 -34.24 -34.10 82.97
C GLU A 102 -34.90 -35.48 83.17
N ASN A 103 -34.22 -36.57 82.76
CA ASN A 103 -34.80 -37.92 82.81
C ASN A 103 -34.63 -38.61 84.18
N ILE A 104 -33.84 -38.01 85.08
CA ILE A 104 -33.51 -38.55 86.41
C ILE A 104 -34.35 -37.91 87.52
N GLN A 105 -34.87 -36.70 87.30
CA GLN A 105 -35.73 -35.97 88.23
C GLN A 105 -36.91 -36.81 88.79
N PRO A 106 -37.63 -37.64 87.99
CA PRO A 106 -38.71 -38.48 88.52
C PRO A 106 -38.22 -39.51 89.55
N ILE A 107 -37.03 -40.10 89.32
CA ILE A 107 -36.44 -41.08 90.22
C ILE A 107 -36.00 -40.41 91.52
N GLN A 108 -35.35 -39.24 91.44
CA GLN A 108 -34.95 -38.47 92.64
C GLN A 108 -36.16 -38.08 93.49
N THR A 109 -37.25 -37.66 92.85
CA THR A 109 -38.49 -37.26 93.54
C THR A 109 -39.13 -38.46 94.24
N ALA A 110 -39.21 -39.61 93.56
CA ALA A 110 -39.75 -40.84 94.13
C ALA A 110 -38.88 -41.39 95.27
N TYR A 111 -37.56 -41.34 95.13
CA TYR A 111 -36.63 -41.79 96.18
C TYR A 111 -36.71 -40.90 97.41
N SER A 112 -36.81 -39.58 97.25
CA SER A 112 -36.98 -38.66 98.38
C SER A 112 -38.27 -38.94 99.16
N ALA A 113 -39.37 -39.29 98.46
CA ALA A 113 -40.63 -39.66 99.11
C ALA A 113 -40.50 -41.00 99.86
N TYR A 114 -39.88 -42.00 99.24
CA TYR A 114 -39.64 -43.31 99.84
C TYR A 114 -38.73 -43.23 101.06
N PHE A 115 -37.59 -42.54 100.94
CA PHE A 115 -36.65 -42.31 102.03
C PHE A 115 -37.31 -41.62 103.24
N SER A 116 -38.17 -40.62 102.98
CA SER A 116 -38.90 -39.94 104.04
C SER A 116 -39.89 -40.85 104.76
N ALA A 117 -40.51 -41.81 104.06
CA ALA A 117 -41.45 -42.75 104.65
C ALA A 117 -40.72 -43.78 105.52
N ILE A 118 -39.64 -44.38 105.01
CA ILE A 118 -38.77 -45.30 105.78
C ILE A 118 -38.22 -44.63 107.04
N SER A 119 -37.83 -43.36 106.95
CA SER A 119 -37.29 -42.65 108.11
C SER A 119 -38.33 -42.49 109.24
N GLU A 120 -39.59 -42.25 108.87
CA GLU A 120 -40.72 -42.12 109.80
C GLU A 120 -41.08 -43.48 110.42
N GLU A 121 -40.98 -44.57 109.67
CA GLU A 121 -41.13 -45.94 110.19
C GLU A 121 -40.06 -46.32 111.19
N ILE A 122 -38.79 -46.05 110.87
CA ILE A 122 -37.66 -46.34 111.75
C ILE A 122 -37.85 -45.59 113.09
N GLU A 123 -38.36 -44.35 113.04
CA GLU A 123 -38.68 -43.57 114.24
C GLU A 123 -39.79 -44.24 115.08
N LEU A 124 -40.92 -44.63 114.46
CA LEU A 124 -42.01 -45.32 115.14
C LEU A 124 -41.58 -46.65 115.78
N ILE A 125 -40.75 -47.43 115.09
CA ILE A 125 -40.22 -48.69 115.62
C ILE A 125 -39.28 -48.43 116.80
N SER A 126 -38.46 -47.36 116.74
CA SER A 126 -37.57 -46.98 117.84
C SER A 126 -38.33 -46.55 119.12
N GLU A 127 -39.56 -46.03 118.96
CA GLU A 127 -40.46 -45.70 120.07
C GLU A 127 -41.26 -46.91 120.60
N GLY A 128 -41.07 -48.09 120.01
CA GLY A 128 -41.77 -49.32 120.36
C GLY A 128 -43.19 -49.43 119.79
N GLN A 129 -43.54 -48.61 118.80
CA GLN A 129 -44.87 -48.55 118.17
C GLN A 129 -44.93 -49.40 116.89
N GLN A 130 -44.69 -50.70 117.00
CA GLN A 130 -44.59 -51.60 115.85
C GLN A 130 -45.89 -51.69 115.02
N GLU A 131 -47.07 -51.70 115.67
CA GLU A 131 -48.36 -51.71 114.94
C GLU A 131 -48.57 -50.44 114.10
N ALA A 132 -48.15 -49.27 114.59
CA ALA A 132 -48.26 -48.01 113.86
C ALA A 132 -47.27 -47.93 112.70
N ALA A 133 -46.08 -48.50 112.85
CA ALA A 133 -45.11 -48.62 111.76
C ALA A 133 -45.63 -49.52 110.63
N MET A 134 -46.31 -50.63 110.97
CA MET A 134 -46.88 -51.55 109.97
C MET A 134 -48.09 -50.94 109.23
N GLU A 135 -48.86 -50.06 109.88
CA GLU A 135 -49.93 -49.29 109.22
C GLU A 135 -49.34 -48.20 108.28
N LEU A 136 -48.25 -47.54 108.68
CA LEU A 136 -47.54 -46.56 107.85
C LEU A 136 -46.88 -47.20 106.61
N ASP A 137 -46.38 -48.43 106.76
CA ASP A 137 -45.81 -49.21 105.66
C ASP A 137 -46.84 -49.44 104.55
N GLU A 138 -47.99 -50.01 104.93
CA GLU A 138 -49.09 -50.30 103.99
C GLU A 138 -49.69 -49.02 103.39
N GLU A 139 -49.80 -47.92 104.15
CA GLU A 139 -50.41 -46.68 103.67
C GLU A 139 -49.45 -45.81 102.83
N LYS A 140 -48.14 -45.82 103.12
CA LYS A 140 -47.21 -44.78 102.64
C LYS A 140 -45.90 -45.31 102.07
N THR A 141 -45.25 -46.26 102.71
CA THR A 141 -43.90 -46.71 102.31
C THR A 141 -43.93 -47.63 101.09
N ASP A 142 -44.79 -48.64 101.10
CA ASP A 142 -45.03 -49.53 99.96
C ASP A 142 -45.43 -48.73 98.69
N PRO A 143 -46.44 -47.82 98.73
CA PRO A 143 -46.79 -46.99 97.58
C PRO A 143 -45.66 -46.05 97.11
N ALA A 144 -44.79 -45.61 98.01
CA ALA A 144 -43.64 -44.79 97.66
C ALA A 144 -42.53 -45.62 96.99
N PHE A 145 -42.32 -46.85 97.43
CA PHE A 145 -41.42 -47.81 96.79
C PHE A 145 -41.87 -48.17 95.38
N GLU A 146 -43.16 -48.48 95.19
CA GLU A 146 -43.71 -48.79 93.86
C GLU A 146 -43.47 -47.65 92.86
N LYS A 147 -43.69 -46.40 93.28
CA LYS A 147 -43.41 -45.22 92.45
C LYS A 147 -41.93 -45.07 92.11
N LEU A 148 -41.03 -45.42 93.04
CA LEU A 148 -39.59 -45.41 92.79
C LEU A 148 -39.21 -46.46 91.75
N VAL A 149 -39.70 -47.69 91.89
CA VAL A 149 -39.45 -48.77 90.92
C VAL A 149 -40.03 -48.42 89.55
N GLU A 150 -41.24 -47.85 89.49
CA GLU A 150 -41.86 -47.40 88.24
C GLU A 150 -41.02 -46.32 87.56
N ALA A 151 -40.55 -45.32 88.31
CA ALA A 151 -39.67 -44.27 87.79
C ALA A 151 -38.35 -44.85 87.25
N ILE A 152 -37.71 -45.76 87.99
CA ILE A 152 -36.48 -46.44 87.57
C ILE A 152 -36.70 -47.25 86.28
N SER A 153 -37.78 -48.01 86.21
CA SER A 153 -38.13 -48.86 85.07
C SER A 153 -38.44 -48.03 83.82
N SER A 154 -39.22 -46.96 83.98
CA SER A 154 -39.55 -46.01 82.90
C SER A 154 -38.29 -45.39 82.31
N THR A 155 -37.40 -44.88 83.17
CA THR A 155 -36.12 -44.30 82.73
C THR A 155 -35.23 -45.36 82.06
N HIS A 156 -35.18 -46.60 82.57
CA HIS A 156 -34.44 -47.69 81.94
C HIS A 156 -34.89 -47.95 80.49
N SER A 157 -36.20 -47.99 80.26
CA SER A 157 -36.81 -48.20 78.95
C SER A 157 -36.43 -47.12 77.93
N ILE A 158 -36.37 -45.85 78.35
CA ILE A 158 -35.97 -44.73 77.50
C ILE A 158 -34.55 -44.93 76.94
N TYR A 159 -33.59 -45.28 77.80
CA TYR A 159 -32.20 -45.46 77.37
C TYR A 159 -32.01 -46.74 76.54
N ASP A 160 -32.73 -47.82 76.84
CA ASP A 160 -32.65 -49.05 76.06
C ASP A 160 -33.19 -48.85 74.63
N ALA A 161 -34.29 -48.09 74.49
CA ALA A 161 -34.82 -47.67 73.20
C ALA A 161 -33.82 -46.78 72.43
N ARG A 162 -33.20 -45.79 73.10
CA ARG A 162 -32.16 -44.93 72.49
C ARG A 162 -30.96 -45.76 72.00
N LEU A 163 -30.47 -46.70 72.80
CA LEU A 163 -29.34 -47.56 72.44
C LEU A 163 -29.65 -48.43 71.21
N THR A 164 -30.87 -48.98 71.14
CA THR A 164 -31.33 -49.79 70.02
C THR A 164 -31.40 -48.98 68.73
N GLN A 165 -31.90 -47.75 68.78
CA GLN A 165 -31.97 -46.85 67.62
C GLN A 165 -30.57 -46.49 67.08
N ILE A 166 -29.61 -46.18 67.95
CA ILE A 166 -28.23 -45.85 67.56
C ILE A 166 -27.52 -47.08 66.96
N LYS A 167 -27.76 -48.29 67.51
CA LYS A 167 -27.26 -49.55 66.95
C LYS A 167 -27.82 -49.85 65.55
N GLN A 168 -29.09 -49.54 65.30
CA GLN A 168 -29.69 -49.74 63.99
C GLN A 168 -29.12 -48.77 62.93
N GLN A 169 -28.86 -47.51 63.31
CA GLN A 169 -28.30 -46.50 62.41
C GLN A 169 -26.81 -46.69 62.13
N SER A 170 -26.06 -47.38 62.99
CA SER A 170 -24.62 -47.61 62.80
C SER A 170 -24.26 -48.78 61.85
N ASN A 171 -25.25 -49.43 61.22
CA ASN A 171 -25.01 -50.58 60.35
C ASN A 171 -24.37 -50.22 58.99
N LEU A 172 -23.62 -51.19 58.45
CA LEU A 172 -22.76 -51.19 57.25
C LEU A 172 -23.19 -50.34 56.05
N GLY A 173 -24.49 -50.19 55.79
CA GLY A 173 -25.04 -49.57 54.58
C GLY A 173 -24.64 -48.10 54.37
N PHE A 174 -24.51 -47.32 55.46
CA PHE A 174 -24.12 -45.91 55.36
C PHE A 174 -22.66 -45.74 54.89
N ASN A 175 -21.76 -46.60 55.37
CA ASN A 175 -20.35 -46.57 54.98
C ASN A 175 -20.14 -46.93 53.51
N PHE A 176 -20.91 -47.88 52.97
CA PHE A 176 -20.85 -48.22 51.54
C PHE A 176 -21.35 -47.09 50.63
N LEU A 177 -22.41 -46.39 51.04
CA LEU A 177 -22.95 -45.28 50.28
C LEU A 177 -21.95 -44.12 50.18
N LEU A 178 -21.26 -43.80 51.29
CA LEU A 178 -20.22 -42.77 51.31
C LEU A 178 -19.04 -43.11 50.39
N LEU A 179 -18.56 -44.36 50.43
CA LEU A 179 -17.46 -44.81 49.57
C LEU A 179 -17.82 -44.77 48.08
N SER A 180 -19.07 -45.10 47.72
CA SER A 180 -19.53 -45.07 46.33
C SER A 180 -19.54 -43.66 45.74
N ILE A 181 -19.95 -42.65 46.51
CA ILE A 181 -19.97 -41.24 46.08
C ILE A 181 -18.55 -40.74 45.82
N ILE A 182 -17.60 -41.08 46.69
CA ILE A 182 -16.18 -40.72 46.55
C ILE A 182 -15.61 -41.30 45.25
N ALA A 183 -15.90 -42.57 44.97
CA ALA A 183 -15.43 -43.24 43.76
C ALA A 183 -15.97 -42.55 42.49
N ILE A 184 -17.27 -42.24 42.45
CA ILE A 184 -17.91 -41.57 41.31
C ILE A 184 -17.31 -40.17 41.09
N MET A 185 -17.16 -39.38 42.16
CA MET A 185 -16.58 -38.04 42.07
C MET A 185 -15.13 -38.06 41.56
N THR A 186 -14.34 -39.05 41.98
CA THR A 186 -12.94 -39.18 41.56
C THR A 186 -12.85 -39.47 40.06
N VAL A 187 -13.71 -40.36 39.55
CA VAL A 187 -13.78 -40.69 38.11
C VAL A 187 -14.26 -39.49 37.29
N ALA A 188 -15.29 -38.78 37.75
CA ALA A 188 -15.79 -37.57 37.09
C ALA A 188 -14.72 -36.47 37.02
N PHE A 189 -13.98 -36.27 38.11
CA PHE A 189 -12.86 -35.32 38.15
C PHE A 189 -11.74 -35.71 37.19
N TRP A 190 -11.38 -37.01 37.15
CA TRP A 190 -10.38 -37.52 36.21
C TRP A 190 -10.79 -37.30 34.75
N GLN A 191 -12.06 -37.57 34.41
CA GLN A 191 -12.60 -37.28 33.08
C GLN A 191 -12.54 -35.79 32.74
N PHE A 192 -12.97 -34.91 33.65
CA PHE A 192 -12.92 -33.47 33.45
C PHE A 192 -11.50 -32.96 33.16
N GLN A 193 -10.52 -33.43 33.95
CA GLN A 193 -9.10 -33.09 33.73
C GLN A 193 -8.60 -33.59 32.37
N ARG A 194 -8.99 -34.81 31.98
CA ARG A 194 -8.61 -35.38 30.68
C ARG A 194 -9.14 -34.53 29.52
N THR A 195 -10.39 -34.06 29.60
CA THR A 195 -11.02 -33.20 28.58
C THR A 195 -10.35 -31.83 28.50
N GLN A 196 -9.99 -31.22 29.64
CA GLN A 196 -9.27 -29.94 29.65
C GLN A 196 -7.91 -30.05 28.96
N ILE A 197 -7.17 -31.13 29.21
CA ILE A 197 -5.86 -31.37 28.59
C ILE A 197 -5.99 -31.58 27.07
N SER A 198 -7.04 -32.25 26.58
CA SER A 198 -7.24 -32.45 25.15
C SER A 198 -7.54 -31.13 24.42
N VAL A 199 -8.39 -30.27 25.00
CA VAL A 199 -8.71 -28.95 24.43
C VAL A 199 -7.49 -28.04 24.39
N GLU A 200 -6.68 -28.04 25.46
CA GLU A 200 -5.45 -27.23 25.52
C GLU A 200 -4.42 -27.68 24.47
N ARG A 201 -4.34 -28.97 24.16
CA ARG A 201 -3.50 -29.50 23.08
C ARG A 201 -4.01 -29.09 21.70
N GLU A 202 -5.30 -29.23 21.45
CA GLU A 202 -5.90 -28.87 20.15
C GLU A 202 -5.72 -27.38 19.84
N HIS A 203 -5.91 -26.50 20.83
CA HIS A 203 -5.61 -25.07 20.69
C HIS A 203 -4.13 -24.81 20.41
N LEU A 204 -3.22 -25.54 21.05
CA LEU A 204 -1.78 -25.36 20.82
C LEU A 204 -1.38 -25.80 19.41
N ASP A 205 -1.96 -26.89 18.91
CA ASP A 205 -1.72 -27.38 17.56
C ASP A 205 -2.29 -26.40 16.50
N GLN A 206 -3.49 -25.85 16.73
CA GLN A 206 -4.06 -24.78 15.88
C GLN A 206 -3.19 -23.53 15.87
N LEU A 207 -2.70 -23.08 17.03
CA LEU A 207 -1.80 -21.94 17.13
C LEU A 207 -0.49 -22.18 16.37
N ASN A 208 0.07 -23.39 16.47
CA ASN A 208 1.27 -23.75 15.72
C ASN A 208 1.01 -23.76 14.21
N ASP A 209 -0.11 -24.32 13.74
CA ASP A 209 -0.49 -24.31 12.31
C ASP A 209 -0.68 -22.88 11.79
N ILE A 210 -1.35 -22.01 12.57
CA ILE A 210 -1.50 -20.59 12.22
C ILE A 210 -0.15 -19.89 12.15
N ASN A 211 0.75 -20.11 13.13
CA ASN A 211 2.08 -19.51 13.12
C ASN A 211 2.90 -19.99 11.91
N LEU A 212 2.87 -21.28 11.58
CA LEU A 212 3.55 -21.83 10.40
C LEU A 212 3.00 -21.21 9.10
N LYS A 213 1.67 -21.09 8.98
CA LYS A 213 1.03 -20.40 7.84
C LYS A 213 1.41 -18.93 7.78
N LEU A 214 1.50 -18.25 8.92
CA LEU A 214 1.90 -16.85 8.99
C LEU A 214 3.34 -16.66 8.54
N GLU A 215 4.26 -17.49 9.03
CA GLU A 215 5.67 -17.48 8.63
C GLU A 215 5.82 -17.77 7.13
N SER A 216 5.13 -18.79 6.62
CA SER A 216 5.15 -19.11 5.18
C SER A 216 4.63 -17.96 4.32
N ASN A 217 3.52 -17.33 4.73
CA ASN A 217 2.96 -16.18 4.03
C ASN A 217 3.90 -14.96 4.09
N GLN A 218 4.53 -14.71 5.23
CA GLN A 218 5.51 -13.63 5.38
C GLN A 218 6.69 -13.83 4.43
N SER A 219 7.30 -15.03 4.41
CA SER A 219 8.40 -15.32 3.49
C SER A 219 7.99 -15.19 2.02
N LEU A 220 6.79 -15.66 1.64
CA LEU A 220 6.28 -15.51 0.28
C LEU A 220 6.08 -14.03 -0.11
N LEU A 221 5.54 -13.22 0.82
CA LEU A 221 5.36 -11.79 0.60
C LEU A 221 6.69 -11.06 0.49
N GLU A 222 7.65 -11.36 1.36
CA GLU A 222 9.01 -10.80 1.29
C GLU A 222 9.67 -11.11 -0.05
N GLN A 223 9.57 -12.36 -0.51
CA GLN A 223 10.10 -12.76 -1.82
C GLN A 223 9.43 -11.98 -2.95
N ARG A 224 8.10 -11.85 -2.94
CA ARG A 224 7.35 -11.09 -3.95
C ARG A 224 7.71 -9.60 -3.94
N VAL A 225 7.95 -9.02 -2.76
CA VAL A 225 8.39 -7.62 -2.65
C VAL A 225 9.79 -7.44 -3.21
N ILE A 226 10.73 -8.35 -2.93
CA ILE A 226 12.09 -8.30 -3.49
C ILE A 226 12.04 -8.41 -5.02
N GLU A 227 11.26 -9.35 -5.55
CA GLU A 227 11.12 -9.57 -6.99
C GLU A 227 10.52 -8.34 -7.70
N ARG A 228 9.45 -7.76 -7.14
CA ARG A 228 8.84 -6.54 -7.70
C ARG A 228 9.71 -5.31 -7.57
N THR A 229 10.46 -5.18 -6.48
CA THR A 229 11.41 -4.09 -6.31
C THR A 229 12.51 -4.15 -7.38
N ARG A 230 13.07 -5.35 -7.64
CA ARG A 230 14.07 -5.53 -8.71
C ARG A 230 13.52 -5.23 -10.11
N GLU A 231 12.29 -5.69 -10.40
CA GLU A 231 11.62 -5.41 -11.67
C GLU A 231 11.43 -3.89 -11.87
N LEU A 232 10.98 -3.18 -10.83
CA LEU A 232 10.81 -1.73 -10.85
C LEU A 232 12.15 -0.99 -11.00
N GLU A 233 13.20 -1.40 -10.27
CA GLU A 233 14.53 -0.81 -10.39
C GLU A 233 15.09 -0.97 -11.81
N SER A 234 14.95 -2.16 -12.40
CA SER A 234 15.34 -2.41 -13.79
C SER A 234 14.60 -1.49 -14.75
N ARG A 235 13.28 -1.35 -14.56
CA ARG A 235 12.44 -0.49 -15.41
C ARG A 235 12.76 1.00 -15.27
N VAL A 236 13.07 1.46 -14.06
CA VAL A 236 13.51 2.84 -13.82
C VAL A 236 14.84 3.09 -14.53
N SER A 237 15.81 2.19 -14.40
CA SER A 237 17.11 2.31 -15.06
C SER A 237 16.99 2.37 -16.59
N GLN A 238 16.16 1.51 -17.18
CA GLN A 238 15.86 1.56 -18.62
C GLN A 238 15.24 2.90 -19.03
N MET A 239 14.34 3.46 -18.22
CA MET A 239 13.70 4.74 -18.51
C MET A 239 14.70 5.92 -18.42
N GLU A 240 15.64 5.89 -17.48
CA GLU A 240 16.71 6.89 -17.33
C GLU A 240 17.66 6.91 -18.53
N ILE A 241 18.00 5.73 -19.05
CA ILE A 241 18.75 5.53 -20.31
C ILE A 241 18.03 6.23 -21.46
N ILE A 242 16.74 5.93 -21.66
CA ILE A 242 15.93 6.54 -22.73
C ILE A 242 15.85 8.06 -22.56
N ALA A 243 15.59 8.55 -21.35
CA ALA A 243 15.49 9.98 -21.07
C ALA A 243 16.82 10.70 -21.36
N THR A 244 17.94 10.06 -21.05
CA THR A 244 19.29 10.60 -21.33
C THR A 244 19.53 10.69 -22.83
N ILE A 245 19.22 9.64 -23.60
CA ILE A 245 19.33 9.65 -25.06
C ILE A 245 18.41 10.71 -25.67
N ALA A 246 17.13 10.75 -25.26
CA ALA A 246 16.15 11.70 -25.75
C ALA A 246 16.58 13.16 -25.51
N ARG A 247 17.15 13.47 -24.35
CA ARG A 247 17.66 14.82 -24.06
C ARG A 247 18.83 15.20 -24.98
N SER A 248 19.78 14.30 -25.21
CA SER A 248 20.90 14.55 -26.13
C SER A 248 20.46 14.70 -27.58
N ILE A 249 19.37 14.04 -27.99
CA ILE A 249 18.78 14.16 -29.32
C ILE A 249 18.22 15.57 -29.58
N THR A 250 17.60 16.21 -28.58
CA THR A 250 16.91 17.52 -28.77
C THR A 250 17.82 18.70 -29.09
N THR A 251 19.12 18.61 -28.82
CA THR A 251 20.06 19.71 -29.01
C THR A 251 20.70 19.73 -30.41
N MET A 252 20.57 18.65 -31.18
CA MET A 252 21.18 18.53 -32.51
C MET A 252 20.27 19.08 -33.60
N GLN A 253 20.83 19.99 -34.40
CA GLN A 253 20.11 20.67 -35.49
C GLN A 253 20.46 20.14 -36.89
N ASP A 254 21.33 19.13 -36.97
CA ASP A 254 21.80 18.55 -38.23
C ASP A 254 21.48 17.06 -38.28
N LEU A 255 20.73 16.66 -39.30
CA LEU A 255 20.26 15.27 -39.47
C LEU A 255 21.44 14.33 -39.71
N GLU A 256 22.48 14.79 -40.42
CA GLU A 256 23.67 14.00 -40.74
C GLU A 256 24.52 13.70 -39.48
N GLN A 257 24.39 14.52 -38.43
CA GLN A 257 25.06 14.31 -37.15
C GLN A 257 24.16 13.57 -36.16
N LEU A 258 22.86 13.87 -36.20
CA LEU A 258 21.87 13.29 -35.29
C LEU A 258 21.72 11.78 -35.50
N LEU A 259 21.56 11.32 -36.75
CA LEU A 259 21.27 9.91 -37.01
C LEU A 259 22.43 8.97 -36.59
N PRO A 260 23.71 9.25 -36.91
CA PRO A 260 24.84 8.45 -36.42
C PRO A 260 24.96 8.46 -34.90
N PHE A 261 24.73 9.61 -34.26
CA PHE A 261 24.73 9.72 -32.81
C PHE A 261 23.69 8.79 -32.16
N ILE A 262 22.47 8.77 -32.69
CA ILE A 262 21.41 7.88 -32.20
C ILE A 262 21.84 6.41 -32.35
N CYS A 263 22.35 6.01 -33.52
CA CYS A 263 22.76 4.62 -33.74
C CYS A 263 23.84 4.20 -32.74
N GLN A 264 24.81 5.09 -32.47
CA GLN A 264 25.87 4.85 -31.51
C GLN A 264 25.33 4.76 -30.08
N ALA A 265 24.44 5.68 -29.68
CA ALA A 265 23.88 5.72 -28.33
C ALA A 265 23.01 4.49 -28.04
N VAL A 266 22.17 4.07 -28.99
CA VAL A 266 21.35 2.86 -28.88
C VAL A 266 22.24 1.62 -28.76
N SER A 267 23.27 1.50 -29.61
CA SER A 267 24.19 0.38 -29.56
C SER A 267 24.93 0.29 -28.22
N GLN A 268 25.45 1.41 -27.70
CA GLN A 268 26.23 1.42 -26.47
C GLN A 268 25.40 1.21 -25.20
N GLN A 269 24.19 1.79 -25.13
CA GLN A 269 23.39 1.74 -23.90
C GLN A 269 22.58 0.46 -23.76
N PHE A 270 22.28 -0.23 -24.87
CA PHE A 270 21.52 -1.48 -24.88
C PHE A 270 22.35 -2.71 -25.30
N ASP A 271 23.66 -2.56 -25.47
CA ASP A 271 24.59 -3.61 -25.93
C ASP A 271 24.16 -4.30 -27.24
N ILE A 272 23.70 -3.48 -28.19
CA ILE A 272 23.17 -3.96 -29.48
C ILE A 272 24.29 -4.02 -30.52
N TYR A 273 24.40 -5.17 -31.19
CA TYR A 273 25.41 -5.44 -32.22
C TYR A 273 25.31 -4.48 -33.40
N HIS A 274 24.11 -4.33 -33.96
CA HIS A 274 23.85 -3.43 -35.09
C HIS A 274 22.63 -2.58 -34.82
N THR A 275 22.77 -1.29 -35.03
CA THR A 275 21.66 -0.33 -35.09
C THR A 275 21.76 0.41 -36.42
N GLY A 276 20.66 0.44 -37.17
CA GLY A 276 20.51 1.17 -38.41
C GLY A 276 19.27 2.06 -38.39
N ILE A 277 19.37 3.26 -38.97
CA ILE A 277 18.20 4.11 -39.21
C ILE A 277 17.98 4.23 -40.71
N PHE A 278 16.79 3.82 -41.14
CA PHE A 278 16.32 3.95 -42.49
C PHE A 278 15.30 5.08 -42.57
N LEU A 279 15.43 5.96 -43.56
CA LEU A 279 14.41 6.98 -43.86
C LEU A 279 13.73 6.67 -45.18
N LEU A 280 12.43 6.92 -45.24
CA LEU A 280 11.66 6.76 -46.47
C LEU A 280 11.99 7.87 -47.46
N ASP A 281 12.01 7.51 -48.75
CA ASP A 281 12.06 8.49 -49.82
C ASP A 281 10.72 9.25 -49.95
N GLU A 282 10.71 10.32 -50.75
CA GLU A 282 9.52 11.19 -50.89
C GLU A 282 8.29 10.47 -51.48
N ARG A 283 8.51 9.32 -52.14
CA ARG A 283 7.45 8.51 -52.75
C ARG A 283 7.03 7.33 -51.87
N ASN A 284 7.67 7.14 -50.71
CA ASN A 284 7.53 5.97 -49.84
C ASN A 284 7.76 4.63 -50.56
N GLU A 285 8.60 4.61 -51.61
CA GLU A 285 8.92 3.40 -52.38
C GLU A 285 10.10 2.63 -51.76
N TYR A 286 11.08 3.37 -51.24
CA TYR A 286 12.30 2.80 -50.66
C TYR A 286 12.58 3.36 -49.27
N ALA A 287 12.99 2.46 -48.37
CA ALA A 287 13.64 2.79 -47.10
C ALA A 287 15.15 2.79 -47.32
N ALA A 288 15.77 3.97 -47.30
CA ALA A 288 17.21 4.13 -47.50
C ALA A 288 17.93 4.21 -46.15
N LEU A 289 19.00 3.43 -45.98
CA LEU A 289 19.84 3.50 -44.79
C LEU A 289 20.54 4.87 -44.75
N ARG A 290 20.37 5.60 -43.65
CA ARG A 290 20.94 6.95 -43.44
C ARG A 290 21.98 7.01 -42.34
N ALA A 291 21.92 6.09 -41.37
CA ALA A 291 22.97 5.94 -40.38
C ALA A 291 23.05 4.50 -39.88
N ALA A 292 24.23 4.10 -39.42
CA ALA A 292 24.46 2.83 -38.75
C ALA A 292 25.71 2.91 -37.85
N ASN A 293 25.75 2.11 -36.77
CA ASN A 293 26.90 2.07 -35.85
C ASN A 293 28.02 1.11 -36.33
N SER A 294 27.64 -0.08 -36.81
CA SER A 294 28.55 -1.20 -37.06
C SER A 294 29.39 -1.03 -38.34
N GLU A 295 30.51 -1.76 -38.44
CA GLU A 295 31.33 -1.81 -39.67
C GLU A 295 30.55 -2.34 -40.89
N GLY A 296 29.66 -3.32 -40.69
CA GLY A 296 28.74 -3.79 -41.74
C GLY A 296 27.80 -2.70 -42.23
N GLY A 297 27.20 -1.98 -41.28
CA GLY A 297 26.37 -0.81 -41.54
C GLY A 297 27.10 0.31 -42.29
N LYS A 298 28.37 0.58 -41.97
CA LYS A 298 29.20 1.56 -42.70
C LYS A 298 29.42 1.16 -44.16
N ARG A 299 29.66 -0.13 -44.44
CA ARG A 299 29.73 -0.65 -45.83
C ARG A 299 28.38 -0.50 -46.55
N MET A 300 27.28 -0.79 -45.87
CA MET A 300 25.92 -0.60 -46.41
C MET A 300 25.64 0.87 -46.75
N LEU A 301 26.05 1.81 -45.89
CA LEU A 301 25.95 3.25 -46.13
C LEU A 301 26.75 3.66 -47.38
N ALA A 302 28.01 3.22 -47.49
CA ALA A 302 28.89 3.58 -48.60
C ALA A 302 28.34 3.15 -49.97
N ARG A 303 27.58 2.05 -50.04
CA ARG A 303 26.93 1.57 -51.27
C ARG A 303 25.50 2.09 -51.48
N GLY A 304 25.00 2.99 -50.62
CA GLY A 304 23.65 3.54 -50.72
C GLY A 304 22.56 2.49 -50.52
N HIS A 305 22.72 1.60 -49.52
CA HIS A 305 21.79 0.51 -49.27
C HIS A 305 20.35 1.01 -49.06
N ARG A 306 19.42 0.42 -49.80
CA ARG A 306 17.99 0.72 -49.73
C ARG A 306 17.16 -0.55 -49.89
N LEU A 307 16.03 -0.58 -49.21
CA LEU A 307 15.08 -1.69 -49.21
C LEU A 307 13.74 -1.21 -49.75
N ARG A 308 13.09 -2.03 -50.56
CA ARG A 308 11.78 -1.68 -51.12
C ARG A 308 10.69 -1.88 -50.06
N VAL A 309 9.88 -0.86 -49.85
CA VAL A 309 8.81 -0.85 -48.85
C VAL A 309 7.79 -1.93 -49.17
N GLY A 310 7.40 -2.71 -48.16
CA GLY A 310 6.39 -3.78 -48.23
C GLY A 310 6.83 -5.08 -48.91
N ILE A 311 8.08 -5.15 -49.37
CA ILE A 311 8.59 -6.30 -50.13
C ILE A 311 9.88 -6.84 -49.52
N SER A 312 10.81 -5.97 -49.08
CA SER A 312 12.18 -6.37 -48.74
C SER A 312 12.53 -6.18 -47.26
N GLY A 313 13.06 -7.21 -46.62
CA GLY A 313 13.42 -7.26 -45.21
C GLY A 313 12.24 -7.12 -44.24
N ILE A 314 12.50 -7.45 -42.98
CA ILE A 314 11.65 -7.03 -41.86
C ILE A 314 11.52 -5.49 -41.84
N VAL A 315 12.60 -4.76 -42.17
CA VAL A 315 12.61 -3.30 -42.32
C VAL A 315 11.59 -2.80 -43.33
N GLY A 316 11.53 -3.37 -44.54
CA GLY A 316 10.55 -2.95 -45.55
C GLY A 316 9.12 -3.29 -45.15
N MET A 317 8.90 -4.40 -44.46
CA MET A 317 7.58 -4.78 -43.92
C MET A 317 7.13 -3.84 -42.80
N THR A 318 8.03 -3.49 -41.87
CA THR A 318 7.80 -2.49 -40.82
C THR A 318 7.50 -1.12 -41.43
N ALA A 319 8.24 -0.72 -42.46
CA ALA A 319 7.99 0.53 -43.18
C ALA A 319 6.59 0.61 -43.79
N ALA A 320 6.11 -0.48 -44.40
CA ALA A 320 4.81 -0.52 -45.08
C ALA A 320 3.63 -0.58 -44.11
N GLN A 321 3.73 -1.41 -43.06
CA GLN A 321 2.61 -1.63 -42.14
C GLN A 321 2.63 -0.64 -40.96
N GLY A 322 3.78 -0.07 -40.65
CA GLY A 322 3.95 0.78 -39.47
C GLY A 322 3.81 -0.01 -38.17
N GLU A 323 4.06 -1.30 -38.16
CA GLU A 323 3.99 -2.12 -36.95
C GLU A 323 5.37 -2.67 -36.61
N ALA A 324 5.71 -2.68 -35.32
CA ALA A 324 6.97 -3.25 -34.86
C ALA A 324 7.01 -4.76 -35.14
N ARG A 325 8.18 -5.28 -35.48
CA ARG A 325 8.39 -6.70 -35.76
C ARG A 325 9.66 -7.22 -35.10
N ILE A 326 9.62 -8.49 -34.71
CA ILE A 326 10.78 -9.24 -34.23
C ILE A 326 10.93 -10.51 -35.07
N ALA A 327 12.15 -10.81 -35.47
CA ALA A 327 12.58 -12.11 -35.97
C ALA A 327 13.56 -12.73 -34.95
N LEU A 328 13.19 -13.87 -34.37
CA LEU A 328 13.89 -14.49 -33.23
C LEU A 328 15.06 -15.40 -33.64
N ASP A 329 14.99 -16.01 -34.83
CA ASP A 329 16.12 -16.68 -35.49
C ASP A 329 16.05 -16.45 -37.00
N VAL A 330 16.84 -15.49 -37.48
CA VAL A 330 16.85 -15.10 -38.90
C VAL A 330 17.28 -16.25 -39.82
N GLY A 331 17.87 -17.33 -39.27
CA GLY A 331 18.27 -18.52 -40.02
C GLY A 331 17.15 -19.55 -40.30
N THR A 332 16.13 -19.68 -39.46
CA THR A 332 15.05 -20.69 -39.61
C THR A 332 13.72 -20.13 -40.09
N ASP A 333 13.42 -18.85 -39.82
CA ASP A 333 12.28 -18.11 -40.39
C ASP A 333 12.65 -17.41 -41.74
N ALA A 334 13.73 -17.87 -42.37
CA ALA A 334 14.38 -17.26 -43.52
C ALA A 334 13.58 -17.37 -44.83
N VAL A 335 12.52 -16.59 -44.96
CA VAL A 335 12.18 -15.98 -46.26
C VAL A 335 12.99 -14.67 -46.45
N TYR A 336 13.64 -14.15 -45.40
CA TYR A 336 14.33 -12.86 -45.43
C TYR A 336 15.86 -12.95 -45.31
N PHE A 337 16.50 -12.86 -46.47
CA PHE A 337 17.83 -12.34 -46.79
C PHE A 337 18.95 -12.44 -45.72
N ASN A 338 19.92 -13.31 -45.99
CA ASN A 338 21.24 -13.30 -45.36
C ASN A 338 22.02 -12.05 -45.84
N ASN A 339 22.11 -10.99 -45.04
CA ASN A 339 22.86 -9.79 -45.41
C ASN A 339 24.37 -10.07 -45.25
N PRO A 340 25.16 -10.14 -46.34
CA PRO A 340 26.60 -10.45 -46.24
C PRO A 340 27.38 -9.41 -45.44
N ASP A 341 26.84 -8.20 -45.27
CA ASP A 341 27.47 -7.16 -44.44
C ASP A 341 27.30 -7.40 -42.94
N LEU A 342 26.30 -8.19 -42.51
CA LEU A 342 25.94 -8.47 -41.12
C LEU A 342 25.82 -10.00 -40.89
N PRO A 343 26.92 -10.77 -41.06
CA PRO A 343 26.88 -12.23 -41.07
C PRO A 343 26.58 -12.85 -39.69
N ASP A 344 26.76 -12.09 -38.61
CA ASP A 344 26.57 -12.58 -37.25
C ASP A 344 25.14 -12.38 -36.74
N THR A 345 24.24 -11.80 -37.54
CA THR A 345 22.86 -11.52 -37.10
C THR A 345 22.08 -12.81 -36.86
N ARG A 346 21.59 -12.97 -35.64
CA ARG A 346 20.77 -14.12 -35.21
C ARG A 346 19.36 -13.74 -34.82
N SER A 347 19.14 -12.51 -34.36
CA SER A 347 17.80 -11.96 -34.18
C SER A 347 17.77 -10.48 -34.59
N GLU A 348 16.60 -10.00 -34.99
CA GLU A 348 16.40 -8.65 -35.52
C GLU A 348 15.06 -8.10 -35.01
N MET A 349 15.05 -6.86 -34.55
CA MET A 349 13.85 -6.11 -34.20
C MET A 349 13.81 -4.81 -35.01
N SER A 350 12.64 -4.55 -35.58
CA SER A 350 12.39 -3.42 -36.46
C SER A 350 11.25 -2.58 -35.92
N LEU A 351 11.52 -1.29 -35.68
CA LEU A 351 10.61 -0.35 -35.06
C LEU A 351 10.27 0.79 -36.03
N PRO A 352 8.99 1.11 -36.27
CA PRO A 352 8.60 2.19 -37.16
C PRO A 352 8.89 3.56 -36.51
N LEU A 353 9.47 4.47 -37.28
CA LEU A 353 9.59 5.88 -36.91
C LEU A 353 8.36 6.62 -37.44
N LYS A 354 7.53 7.18 -36.56
CA LYS A 354 6.21 7.73 -36.91
C LYS A 354 6.02 9.18 -36.49
N ILE A 355 5.37 9.94 -37.36
CA ILE A 355 4.88 11.31 -37.10
C ILE A 355 3.43 11.40 -37.56
N GLY A 356 2.52 11.83 -36.68
CA GLY A 356 1.10 12.00 -37.04
C GLY A 356 0.44 10.72 -37.58
N GLY A 357 0.92 9.54 -37.17
CA GLY A 357 0.44 8.24 -37.66
C GLY A 357 1.11 7.77 -38.97
N GLN A 358 1.87 8.62 -39.66
CA GLN A 358 2.62 8.26 -40.86
C GLN A 358 4.01 7.74 -40.50
N THR A 359 4.40 6.60 -41.06
CA THR A 359 5.78 6.11 -40.99
C THR A 359 6.68 7.01 -41.85
N ILE A 360 7.76 7.54 -41.27
CA ILE A 360 8.77 8.36 -41.95
C ILE A 360 10.11 7.62 -42.10
N GLY A 361 10.26 6.50 -41.40
CA GLY A 361 11.48 5.71 -41.38
C GLY A 361 11.34 4.48 -40.49
N VAL A 362 12.44 3.78 -40.29
CA VAL A 362 12.52 2.57 -39.47
C VAL A 362 13.82 2.59 -38.68
N LEU A 363 13.74 2.30 -37.39
CA LEU A 363 14.86 1.96 -36.55
C LEU A 363 15.02 0.43 -36.57
N ASP A 364 16.17 -0.02 -37.03
CA ASP A 364 16.54 -1.42 -37.13
C ASP A 364 17.58 -1.76 -36.06
N VAL A 365 17.36 -2.82 -35.29
CA VAL A 365 18.31 -3.31 -34.29
C VAL A 365 18.51 -4.81 -34.42
N GLN A 366 19.76 -5.28 -34.38
CA GLN A 366 20.10 -6.68 -34.59
C GLN A 366 21.06 -7.18 -33.51
N SER A 367 20.92 -8.45 -33.13
CA SER A 367 21.74 -9.13 -32.13
C SER A 367 22.44 -10.35 -32.70
N ARG A 368 23.58 -10.70 -32.09
CA ARG A 368 24.31 -11.95 -32.35
C ARG A 368 23.71 -13.15 -31.63
N GLU A 369 22.81 -12.92 -30.70
CA GLU A 369 22.12 -13.95 -29.95
C GLU A 369 20.76 -14.25 -30.59
N LYS A 370 20.35 -15.52 -30.54
CA LYS A 370 18.97 -15.89 -30.88
C LYS A 370 18.04 -15.42 -29.77
N ASP A 371 16.78 -15.18 -30.12
CA ASP A 371 15.73 -14.83 -29.15
C ASP A 371 16.08 -13.62 -28.27
N ALA A 372 16.93 -12.70 -28.77
CA ALA A 372 17.44 -11.59 -27.97
C ALA A 372 16.41 -10.48 -27.72
N PHE A 373 15.29 -10.49 -28.44
CA PHE A 373 14.27 -9.45 -28.38
C PHE A 373 12.90 -10.05 -28.05
N ASN A 374 12.12 -9.35 -27.25
CA ASN A 374 10.75 -9.73 -26.88
C ASN A 374 9.79 -8.52 -26.93
N GLN A 375 8.54 -8.72 -26.55
CA GLN A 375 7.50 -7.67 -26.63
C GLN A 375 7.75 -6.50 -25.68
N GLU A 376 8.44 -6.72 -24.57
CA GLU A 376 8.84 -5.66 -23.64
C GLU A 376 9.92 -4.76 -24.27
N ASP A 377 10.84 -5.33 -25.05
CA ASP A 377 11.83 -4.54 -25.80
C ASP A 377 11.17 -3.62 -26.84
N ILE A 378 10.10 -4.08 -27.50
CA ILE A 378 9.28 -3.23 -28.37
C ILE A 378 8.69 -2.06 -27.57
N ALA A 379 8.20 -2.30 -26.36
CA ALA A 379 7.62 -1.24 -25.54
C ALA A 379 8.68 -0.21 -25.12
N VAL A 380 9.87 -0.68 -24.73
CA VAL A 380 10.98 0.17 -24.26
C VAL A 380 11.62 0.94 -25.42
N LEU A 381 12.12 0.25 -26.45
CA LEU A 381 12.77 0.87 -27.59
C LEU A 381 11.78 1.59 -28.52
N GLY A 382 10.50 1.22 -28.49
CA GLY A 382 9.42 1.94 -29.18
C GLY A 382 9.20 3.37 -28.65
N ILE A 383 9.37 3.59 -27.33
CA ILE A 383 9.36 4.95 -26.76
C ILE A 383 10.50 5.76 -27.35
N LEU A 384 11.70 5.18 -27.43
CA LEU A 384 12.87 5.83 -28.01
C LEU A 384 12.67 6.11 -29.51
N ALA A 385 12.12 5.15 -30.27
CA ALA A 385 11.78 5.31 -31.69
C ALA A 385 10.82 6.49 -31.92
N ASN A 386 9.82 6.68 -31.04
CA ASN A 386 8.93 7.84 -31.11
C ASN A 386 9.69 9.16 -30.87
N GLN A 387 10.60 9.22 -29.89
CA GLN A 387 11.41 10.42 -29.65
C GLN A 387 12.37 10.72 -30.81
N ILE A 388 12.98 9.68 -31.40
CA ILE A 388 13.80 9.79 -32.60
C ILE A 388 12.97 10.37 -33.76
N SER A 389 11.74 9.91 -33.93
CA SER A 389 10.84 10.40 -34.97
C SER A 389 10.59 11.90 -34.83
N VAL A 390 10.26 12.35 -33.61
CA VAL A 390 10.03 13.77 -33.30
C VAL A 390 11.27 14.61 -33.60
N ALA A 391 12.44 14.11 -33.23
CA ALA A 391 13.69 14.82 -33.46
C ALA A 391 14.04 14.94 -34.94
N ILE A 392 13.89 13.86 -35.71
CA ILE A 392 14.09 13.87 -37.16
C ILE A 392 13.18 14.92 -37.81
N GLU A 393 11.92 14.96 -37.42
CA GLU A 393 10.97 15.93 -37.98
C GLU A 393 11.32 17.36 -37.58
N ASN A 394 11.68 17.61 -36.32
CA ASN A 394 12.13 18.93 -35.86
C ASN A 394 13.37 19.40 -36.63
N THR A 395 14.36 18.53 -36.82
CA THR A 395 15.57 18.85 -37.59
C THR A 395 15.26 19.12 -39.07
N ARG A 396 14.32 18.37 -39.66
CA ARG A 396 13.87 18.58 -41.05
C ARG A 396 13.12 19.91 -41.21
N LEU A 397 12.19 20.21 -40.30
CA LEU A 397 11.44 21.47 -40.27
C LEU A 397 12.36 22.67 -40.07
N PHE A 398 13.32 22.56 -39.16
CA PHE A 398 14.31 23.60 -38.92
C PHE A 398 15.16 23.87 -40.16
N SER A 399 15.66 22.82 -40.82
CA SER A 399 16.43 22.92 -42.06
C SER A 399 15.64 23.57 -43.19
N LYS A 400 14.38 23.15 -43.39
CA LYS A 400 13.47 23.77 -44.37
C LYS A 400 13.24 25.25 -44.10
N THR A 401 13.00 25.61 -42.83
CA THR A 401 12.77 27.01 -42.42
C THR A 401 14.01 27.87 -42.69
N ARG A 402 15.21 27.36 -42.38
CA ARG A 402 16.47 28.08 -42.63
C ARG A 402 16.72 28.26 -44.12
N GLN A 403 16.46 27.23 -44.93
CA GLN A 403 16.58 27.31 -46.39
C GLN A 403 15.61 28.34 -46.97
N ALA A 404 14.33 28.29 -46.60
CA ALA A 404 13.32 29.24 -47.06
C ALA A 404 13.69 30.69 -46.67
N LEU A 405 14.21 30.90 -45.46
CA LEU A 405 14.71 32.20 -45.04
C LEU A 405 15.88 32.68 -45.89
N ALA A 406 16.86 31.82 -46.17
CA ALA A 406 18.01 32.16 -47.00
C ALA A 406 17.60 32.50 -48.45
N GLU A 407 16.67 31.73 -49.02
CA GLU A 407 16.10 31.99 -50.35
C GLU A 407 15.35 33.33 -50.38
N ALA A 408 14.49 33.59 -49.39
CA ALA A 408 13.76 34.85 -49.27
C ALA A 408 14.70 36.06 -49.12
N GLN A 409 15.77 35.93 -48.33
CA GLN A 409 16.79 36.95 -48.17
C GLN A 409 17.54 37.23 -49.48
N ALA A 410 17.92 36.18 -50.22
CA ALA A 410 18.59 36.31 -51.51
C ALA A 410 17.70 37.03 -52.53
N ILE A 411 16.43 36.63 -52.64
CA ILE A 411 15.45 37.28 -53.52
C ILE A 411 15.26 38.75 -53.13
N TYR A 412 15.13 39.04 -51.83
CA TYR A 412 14.97 40.41 -51.36
C TYR A 412 16.19 41.29 -51.67
N GLN A 413 17.41 40.79 -51.45
CA GLN A 413 18.64 41.51 -51.79
C GLN A 413 18.74 41.79 -53.30
N GLN A 414 18.42 40.81 -54.13
CA GLN A 414 18.38 40.97 -55.59
C GLN A 414 17.34 42.00 -56.01
N TYR A 415 16.14 41.97 -55.41
CA TYR A 415 15.07 42.92 -55.66
C TYR A 415 15.53 44.36 -55.36
N VAL A 416 16.09 44.61 -54.17
CA VAL A 416 16.58 45.95 -53.77
C VAL A 416 17.71 46.43 -54.69
N ALA A 417 18.65 45.57 -55.07
CA ALA A 417 19.73 45.92 -55.97
C ALA A 417 19.23 46.32 -57.37
N ASN A 418 18.24 45.59 -57.90
CA ASN A 418 17.62 45.91 -59.19
C ASN A 418 16.87 47.24 -59.15
N ASP A 419 16.12 47.52 -58.09
CA ASP A 419 15.41 48.79 -57.92
C ASP A 419 16.37 49.99 -57.87
N TRP A 420 17.48 49.86 -57.14
CA TRP A 420 18.52 50.89 -57.12
C TRP A 420 19.21 51.06 -58.46
N ALA A 421 19.49 49.98 -59.19
CA ALA A 421 20.04 50.06 -60.53
C ALA A 421 19.08 50.76 -61.52
N TYR A 422 17.78 50.48 -61.42
CA TYR A 422 16.76 51.17 -62.21
C TYR A 422 16.68 52.66 -61.86
N PHE A 423 16.66 53.00 -60.57
CA PHE A 423 16.64 54.38 -60.11
C PHE A 423 17.88 55.14 -60.59
N GLY A 424 19.08 54.56 -60.46
CA GLY A 424 20.32 55.18 -60.93
C GLY A 424 20.40 55.38 -62.45
N ARG A 425 19.75 54.51 -63.25
CA ARG A 425 19.66 54.69 -64.71
C ARG A 425 18.64 55.75 -65.14
N THR A 426 17.57 55.90 -64.37
CA THR A 426 16.49 56.86 -64.68
C THR A 426 16.71 58.23 -64.07
N ALA A 427 17.58 58.32 -63.05
CA ALA A 427 18.09 59.57 -62.53
C ALA A 427 18.82 60.35 -63.64
N LYS A 428 18.34 61.56 -63.95
CA LYS A 428 18.94 62.43 -64.97
C LYS A 428 20.34 62.94 -64.59
N ARG A 429 20.73 62.84 -63.32
CA ARG A 429 22.01 63.29 -62.77
C ARG A 429 22.45 62.34 -61.66
N ASN A 430 23.64 61.75 -61.81
CA ASN A 430 24.10 60.62 -61.00
C ASN A 430 25.18 61.00 -59.96
N GLY A 431 25.52 62.28 -59.85
CA GLY A 431 26.48 62.77 -58.88
C GLY A 431 26.68 64.27 -58.97
N TYR A 432 27.36 64.81 -57.95
CA TYR A 432 27.77 66.20 -57.85
C TYR A 432 29.21 66.27 -57.33
N THR A 433 29.94 67.29 -57.72
CA THR A 433 31.27 67.61 -57.18
C THR A 433 31.25 68.98 -56.53
N TYR A 434 32.11 69.18 -55.53
CA TYR A 434 32.36 70.46 -54.89
C TYR A 434 33.85 70.73 -54.92
N ASP A 435 34.24 71.82 -55.58
CA ASP A 435 35.64 72.20 -55.79
C ASP A 435 36.18 73.19 -54.73
N GLY A 436 35.36 73.52 -53.72
CA GLY A 436 35.66 74.54 -52.72
C GLY A 436 35.01 75.91 -53.00
N LEU A 437 34.44 76.10 -54.20
CA LEU A 437 33.79 77.34 -54.62
C LEU A 437 32.35 77.12 -55.07
N SER A 438 32.06 76.01 -55.76
CA SER A 438 30.73 75.74 -56.32
C SER A 438 30.39 74.25 -56.37
N ILE A 439 29.08 73.93 -56.38
CA ILE A 439 28.57 72.59 -56.60
C ILE A 439 28.21 72.44 -58.07
N THR A 440 28.84 71.52 -58.78
CA THR A 440 28.56 71.24 -60.19
C THR A 440 28.13 69.78 -60.39
N PRO A 441 27.21 69.49 -61.33
CA PRO A 441 26.80 68.12 -61.62
C PRO A 441 27.95 67.33 -62.24
N LEU A 442 28.07 66.06 -61.86
CA LEU A 442 29.09 65.17 -62.41
C LEU A 442 28.71 64.78 -63.85
N GLU A 443 29.42 65.32 -64.84
CA GLU A 443 29.26 64.94 -66.25
C GLU A 443 29.99 63.62 -66.51
N ASN A 444 29.27 62.49 -66.51
CA ASN A 444 29.57 61.16 -67.08
C ASN A 444 31.04 60.69 -67.29
N GLN A 445 32.00 61.21 -66.53
CA GLN A 445 33.40 60.83 -66.52
C GLN A 445 33.66 59.99 -65.29
N SER A 446 34.33 58.86 -65.46
CA SER A 446 34.81 58.06 -64.34
C SER A 446 35.79 58.90 -63.51
N ILE A 447 35.40 59.23 -62.28
CA ILE A 447 36.30 59.91 -61.34
C ILE A 447 37.43 58.93 -61.02
N ILE A 448 38.64 59.20 -61.53
CA ILE A 448 39.84 58.48 -61.12
C ILE A 448 40.24 59.05 -59.75
N PRO A 449 40.25 58.27 -58.65
CA PRO A 449 40.62 58.77 -57.34
C PRO A 449 42.08 59.24 -57.34
N ALA A 450 42.34 60.50 -57.01
CA ALA A 450 43.70 61.02 -56.88
C ALA A 450 44.44 60.35 -55.70
N ILE A 451 45.78 60.35 -55.74
CA ILE A 451 46.62 59.89 -54.62
C ILE A 451 46.30 60.74 -53.38
N GLY A 452 46.03 60.08 -52.24
CA GLY A 452 45.60 60.74 -51.00
C GLY A 452 44.08 60.96 -50.88
N SER A 453 43.27 60.38 -51.78
CA SER A 453 41.80 60.42 -51.67
C SER A 453 41.25 59.40 -50.66
N VAL A 454 40.11 59.74 -50.05
CA VAL A 454 39.35 58.83 -49.18
C VAL A 454 38.02 58.53 -49.84
N ASN A 455 37.73 57.24 -50.03
CA ASN A 455 36.48 56.78 -50.61
C ASN A 455 35.57 56.21 -49.52
N LEU A 456 34.40 56.83 -49.34
CA LEU A 456 33.43 56.47 -48.33
C LEU A 456 32.17 55.91 -49.01
N PRO A 457 31.80 54.65 -48.75
CA PRO A 457 30.63 54.05 -49.38
C PRO A 457 29.33 54.60 -48.79
N ILE A 458 28.38 54.96 -49.64
CA ILE A 458 27.00 55.23 -49.24
C ILE A 458 26.29 53.89 -49.15
N LYS A 459 25.99 53.44 -47.93
CA LYS A 459 25.35 52.14 -47.69
C LYS A 459 23.91 52.29 -47.22
N ILE A 460 23.02 51.49 -47.79
CA ILE A 460 21.64 51.32 -47.34
C ILE A 460 21.40 49.85 -47.05
N ARG A 461 21.14 49.52 -45.78
CA ARG A 461 20.90 48.14 -45.31
C ARG A 461 21.98 47.15 -45.79
N GLY A 462 23.24 47.59 -45.79
CA GLY A 462 24.40 46.81 -46.22
C GLY A 462 24.73 46.86 -47.72
N LEU A 463 23.80 47.33 -48.57
CA LEU A 463 24.03 47.52 -50.00
C LEU A 463 24.74 48.86 -50.27
N THR A 464 25.83 48.84 -51.04
CA THR A 464 26.51 50.07 -51.46
C THR A 464 25.84 50.63 -52.71
N ILE A 465 25.28 51.84 -52.61
CA ILE A 465 24.49 52.48 -53.67
C ILE A 465 25.24 53.63 -54.37
N GLY A 466 26.38 54.05 -53.80
CA GLY A 466 27.20 55.13 -54.30
C GLY A 466 28.41 55.37 -53.41
N ASN A 467 29.22 56.37 -53.76
CA ASN A 467 30.45 56.69 -53.06
C ASN A 467 30.55 58.21 -52.85
N VAL A 468 31.11 58.62 -51.71
CA VAL A 468 31.60 59.97 -51.46
C VAL A 468 33.11 59.93 -51.52
N ILE A 469 33.70 60.65 -52.47
CA ILE A 469 35.16 60.69 -52.65
C ILE A 469 35.65 62.04 -52.13
N LEU A 470 36.46 62.00 -51.07
CA LEU A 470 37.18 63.16 -50.57
C LEU A 470 38.52 63.27 -51.30
N GLN A 471 38.79 64.43 -51.91
CA GLN A 471 40.05 64.71 -52.59
C GLN A 471 40.63 66.03 -52.08
N SER A 472 41.96 66.14 -52.12
CA SER A 472 42.66 67.38 -51.83
C SER A 472 43.52 67.77 -53.03
N PRO A 473 43.58 69.08 -53.36
CA PRO A 473 44.56 69.58 -54.33
C PRO A 473 46.01 69.34 -53.92
N ASN A 474 46.26 69.13 -52.61
CA ASN A 474 47.57 68.76 -52.07
C ASN A 474 47.67 67.23 -51.92
N PRO A 475 48.48 66.53 -52.75
CA PRO A 475 48.63 65.07 -52.70
C PRO A 475 49.21 64.54 -51.38
N SER A 476 49.86 65.40 -50.60
CA SER A 476 50.47 65.05 -49.31
C SER A 476 49.54 65.26 -48.12
N ARG A 477 48.29 65.68 -48.32
CA ARG A 477 47.33 65.85 -47.22
C ARG A 477 47.02 64.50 -46.59
N GLN A 478 47.15 64.44 -45.26
CA GLN A 478 46.62 63.34 -44.46
C GLN A 478 45.27 63.75 -43.88
N TRP A 479 44.26 62.90 -44.05
CA TRP A 479 42.93 63.10 -43.48
C TRP A 479 42.91 62.64 -42.03
N SER A 480 42.39 63.48 -41.13
CA SER A 480 42.23 63.09 -39.74
C SER A 480 41.06 62.12 -39.58
N GLN A 481 41.06 61.33 -38.49
CA GLN A 481 39.96 60.42 -38.22
C GLN A 481 38.63 61.17 -38.01
N ASP A 482 38.66 62.36 -37.43
CA ASP A 482 37.46 63.19 -37.23
C ASP A 482 36.88 63.70 -38.55
N GLU A 483 37.74 64.08 -39.52
CA GLU A 483 37.31 64.47 -40.87
C GLU A 483 36.65 63.30 -41.61
N VAL A 484 37.25 62.11 -41.51
CA VAL A 484 36.71 60.88 -42.11
C VAL A 484 35.37 60.50 -41.45
N ASN A 485 35.29 60.57 -40.12
CA ASN A 485 34.06 60.28 -39.36
C ASN A 485 32.92 61.24 -39.72
N LEU A 486 33.22 62.53 -39.86
CA LEU A 486 32.24 63.54 -40.26
C LEU A 486 31.70 63.25 -41.67
N ALA A 487 32.60 62.99 -42.61
CA ALA A 487 32.22 62.67 -43.98
C ALA A 487 31.45 61.34 -44.08
N GLN A 488 31.79 60.35 -43.25
CA GLN A 488 31.04 59.09 -43.17
C GLN A 488 29.62 59.32 -42.63
N ALA A 489 29.46 60.08 -41.55
CA ALA A 489 28.14 60.43 -41.01
C ALA A 489 27.30 61.22 -42.02
N ALA A 490 27.93 62.10 -42.80
CA ALA A 490 27.26 62.82 -43.89
C ALA A 490 26.84 61.86 -45.01
N ALA A 491 27.70 60.91 -45.40
CA ALA A 491 27.39 59.89 -46.40
C ALA A 491 26.22 58.98 -45.96
N GLU A 492 26.17 58.59 -44.69
CA GLU A 492 25.07 57.80 -44.11
C GLU A 492 23.74 58.58 -44.14
N ARG A 493 23.75 59.85 -43.71
CA ARG A 493 22.56 60.72 -43.76
C ARG A 493 22.09 60.98 -45.19
N ALA A 494 23.03 61.20 -46.12
CA ALA A 494 22.73 61.34 -47.53
C ALA A 494 22.10 60.08 -48.10
N GLY A 495 22.65 58.90 -47.78
CA GLY A 495 22.08 57.61 -48.18
C GLY A 495 20.62 57.46 -47.74
N LEU A 496 20.32 57.74 -46.47
CA LEU A 496 18.96 57.67 -45.93
C LEU A 496 18.00 58.66 -46.62
N ALA A 497 18.46 59.89 -46.88
CA ALA A 497 17.66 60.89 -47.57
C ALA A 497 17.36 60.48 -49.03
N ILE A 498 18.36 59.93 -49.73
CA ILE A 498 18.19 59.42 -51.10
C ILE A 498 17.24 58.22 -51.11
N GLU A 499 17.33 57.29 -50.14
CA GLU A 499 16.38 56.18 -50.03
C GLU A 499 14.95 56.65 -49.76
N ASN A 500 14.76 57.60 -48.84
CA ASN A 500 13.44 58.19 -48.58
C ASN A 500 12.87 58.86 -49.83
N TYR A 501 13.70 59.58 -50.58
CA TYR A 501 13.29 60.20 -51.84
C TYR A 501 12.95 59.15 -52.91
N ARG A 502 13.74 58.08 -53.04
CA ARG A 502 13.48 56.97 -53.95
C ARG A 502 12.14 56.31 -53.63
N LEU A 503 11.90 55.97 -52.35
CA LEU A 503 10.65 55.38 -51.87
C LEU A 503 9.45 56.29 -52.10
N LEU A 504 9.59 57.60 -51.82
CA LEU A 504 8.54 58.57 -52.09
C LEU A 504 8.22 58.66 -53.59
N THR A 505 9.25 58.72 -54.43
CA THR A 505 9.09 58.77 -55.90
C THR A 505 8.42 57.51 -56.43
N GLU A 506 8.79 56.34 -55.90
CA GLU A 506 8.16 55.07 -56.24
C GLU A 506 6.70 55.03 -55.82
N ALA A 507 6.37 55.45 -54.59
CA ALA A 507 5.01 55.52 -54.08
C ALA A 507 4.15 56.49 -54.92
N GLN A 508 4.67 57.65 -55.28
CA GLN A 508 4.00 58.62 -56.15
C GLN A 508 3.76 58.04 -57.55
N ARG A 509 4.74 57.34 -58.11
CA ARG A 509 4.60 56.69 -59.42
C ARG A 509 3.56 55.58 -59.40
N ARG A 510 3.54 54.75 -58.35
CA ARG A 510 2.52 53.70 -58.15
C ARG A 510 1.12 54.32 -58.02
N ALA A 511 0.96 55.33 -57.17
CA ALA A 511 -0.31 56.03 -56.99
C ALA A 511 -0.79 56.72 -58.28
N ALA A 512 0.11 57.37 -59.03
CA ALA A 512 -0.23 57.98 -60.32
C ALA A 512 -0.70 56.93 -61.34
N LYS A 513 0.00 55.78 -61.42
CA LYS A 513 -0.40 54.66 -62.29
C LYS A 513 -1.77 54.11 -61.92
N GLU A 514 -2.01 53.84 -60.64
CA GLU A 514 -3.31 53.33 -60.15
C GLU A 514 -4.44 54.33 -60.43
N ARG A 515 -4.20 55.62 -60.19
CA ARG A 515 -5.16 56.67 -60.53
C ARG A 515 -5.50 56.68 -62.01
N THR A 516 -4.50 56.63 -62.89
CA THR A 516 -4.72 56.56 -64.34
C THR A 516 -5.52 55.31 -64.73
N ILE A 517 -5.20 54.14 -64.17
CA ILE A 517 -5.96 52.90 -64.42
C ILE A 517 -7.42 53.05 -63.94
N GLY A 518 -7.63 53.62 -62.76
CA GLY A 518 -8.96 53.87 -62.22
C GLY A 518 -9.78 54.84 -63.07
N GLU A 519 -9.17 55.93 -63.55
CA GLU A 519 -9.81 56.90 -64.44
C GLU A 519 -10.21 56.28 -65.78
N ILE A 520 -9.31 55.49 -66.40
CA ILE A 520 -9.60 54.75 -67.65
C ILE A 520 -10.76 53.76 -67.42
N THR A 521 -10.68 52.96 -66.36
CA THR A 521 -11.71 51.96 -66.01
C THR A 521 -13.06 52.63 -65.76
N GLY A 522 -13.08 53.75 -65.04
CA GLY A 522 -14.30 54.52 -64.77
C GLY A 522 -14.98 55.02 -66.03
N ARG A 523 -14.21 55.53 -67.02
CA ARG A 523 -14.76 55.97 -68.32
C ARG A 523 -15.31 54.81 -69.15
N ILE A 524 -14.59 53.68 -69.15
CA ILE A 524 -15.03 52.47 -69.85
C ILE A 524 -16.35 51.96 -69.25
N VAL A 525 -16.44 51.86 -67.91
CA VAL A 525 -17.64 51.35 -67.22
C VAL A 525 -18.83 52.33 -67.29
N ALA A 526 -18.58 53.63 -67.43
CA ALA A 526 -19.64 54.64 -67.59
C ALA A 526 -20.32 54.61 -68.97
N SER A 527 -19.78 53.87 -69.94
CA SER A 527 -20.35 53.74 -71.29
C SER A 527 -21.60 52.84 -71.30
N VAL A 528 -22.61 53.17 -72.10
CA VAL A 528 -23.97 52.60 -71.96
C VAL A 528 -24.18 51.34 -72.82
N ASN A 529 -23.30 51.08 -73.79
CA ASN A 529 -23.40 49.91 -74.67
C ASN A 529 -22.02 49.36 -75.07
N VAL A 530 -21.98 48.10 -75.52
CA VAL A 530 -20.73 47.38 -75.85
C VAL A 530 -19.90 48.09 -76.92
N ARG A 531 -20.53 48.73 -77.91
CA ARG A 531 -19.80 49.48 -78.95
C ARG A 531 -19.07 50.69 -78.36
N GLU A 532 -19.76 51.44 -77.50
CA GLU A 532 -19.21 52.63 -76.81
C GLU A 532 -18.12 52.25 -75.80
N ILE A 533 -18.27 51.13 -75.09
CA ILE A 533 -17.25 50.55 -74.21
C ILE A 533 -15.97 50.26 -75.01
N MET A 534 -16.09 49.59 -76.16
CA MET A 534 -14.94 49.24 -77.00
C MET A 534 -14.23 50.47 -77.56
N GLN A 535 -15.00 51.45 -78.07
CA GLN A 535 -14.44 52.69 -78.60
C GLN A 535 -13.72 53.48 -77.51
N THR A 536 -14.37 53.67 -76.35
CA THR A 536 -13.80 54.37 -75.20
C THR A 536 -12.55 53.68 -74.68
N ALA A 537 -12.53 52.34 -74.62
CA ALA A 537 -11.36 51.58 -74.19
C ALA A 537 -10.15 51.79 -75.13
N VAL A 538 -10.36 51.76 -76.44
CA VAL A 538 -9.28 52.00 -77.42
C VAL A 538 -8.77 53.44 -77.34
N GLU A 539 -9.67 54.43 -77.27
CA GLU A 539 -9.31 55.84 -77.17
C GLU A 539 -8.51 56.15 -75.89
N GLU A 540 -8.96 55.62 -74.74
CA GLU A 540 -8.29 55.87 -73.46
C GLU A 540 -6.96 55.11 -73.35
N LEU A 541 -6.85 53.89 -73.88
CA LEU A 541 -5.57 53.17 -73.98
C LEU A 541 -4.58 53.88 -74.90
N GLY A 542 -5.04 54.42 -76.03
CA GLY A 542 -4.20 55.18 -76.97
C GLY A 542 -3.66 56.48 -76.35
N ARG A 543 -4.46 57.15 -75.52
CA ARG A 543 -4.01 58.33 -74.74
C ARG A 543 -3.02 57.96 -73.65
N ALA A 544 -3.26 56.86 -72.94
CA ALA A 544 -2.42 56.42 -71.84
C ALA A 544 -1.08 55.83 -72.29
N LEU A 545 -0.99 55.34 -73.54
CA LEU A 545 0.20 54.72 -74.12
C LEU A 545 0.61 55.47 -75.42
N PRO A 546 1.30 56.62 -75.30
CA PRO A 546 1.69 57.42 -76.46
C PRO A 546 2.58 56.61 -77.43
N GLY A 547 2.19 56.56 -78.70
CA GLY A 547 2.92 55.84 -79.74
C GLY A 547 2.56 54.35 -79.88
N ALA A 548 1.59 53.85 -79.10
CA ALA A 548 1.06 52.49 -79.27
C ALA A 548 -0.11 52.45 -80.25
N GLU A 549 -0.13 51.45 -81.14
CA GLU A 549 -1.29 51.12 -81.97
C GLU A 549 -2.18 50.15 -81.19
N ILE A 550 -3.43 50.54 -80.91
CA ILE A 550 -4.35 49.78 -80.06
C ILE A 550 -5.49 49.24 -80.92
N VAL A 551 -5.66 47.91 -80.92
CA VAL A 551 -6.77 47.21 -81.58
C VAL A 551 -7.54 46.40 -80.54
N LEU A 552 -8.86 46.57 -80.51
CA LEU A 552 -9.77 45.84 -79.62
C LEU A 552 -10.87 45.19 -80.47
N GLN A 553 -10.97 43.86 -80.38
CA GLN A 553 -11.93 43.07 -81.18
C GLN A 553 -12.59 42.02 -80.28
N LEU A 554 -13.92 41.87 -80.39
CA LEU A 554 -14.65 40.76 -79.79
C LEU A 554 -14.52 39.53 -80.68
N GLN A 555 -14.12 38.41 -80.07
CA GLN A 555 -14.04 37.14 -80.78
C GLN A 555 -15.41 36.47 -80.79
N GLU A 556 -15.94 36.20 -81.98
CA GLU A 556 -17.18 35.43 -82.12
C GLU A 556 -16.87 33.97 -81.81
N GLN A 557 -17.45 33.44 -80.73
CA GLN A 557 -17.27 32.06 -80.32
C GLN A 557 -18.05 31.18 -81.32
N LYS A 558 -17.35 30.57 -82.28
CA LYS A 558 -17.95 29.55 -83.15
C LYS A 558 -18.59 28.49 -82.26
N SER A 559 -19.90 28.28 -82.37
CA SER A 559 -20.53 27.09 -81.79
C SER A 559 -19.92 25.88 -82.50
N ASN A 560 -19.18 25.06 -81.76
CA ASN A 560 -18.85 23.72 -82.21
C ASN A 560 -20.14 22.91 -82.19
N ASP A 561 -20.98 23.09 -83.21
CA ASP A 561 -21.87 22.04 -83.68
C ASP A 561 -21.15 21.32 -84.81
N ASN A 562 -20.47 20.23 -84.44
CA ASN A 562 -20.38 18.98 -85.18
C ASN A 562 -19.70 17.90 -84.33
#